data_AF-A0A645IU68-F1
#
_entry.id   AF-A0A645IU68-F1
#
_cell.length_a   1.000
_cell.length_b   1.000
_cell.length_c   1.000
_cell.angle_alpha   90.00
_cell.angle_beta   90.00
_cell.angle_gamma   90.00
#
_symmetry.space_group_name_H-M   'P 1'
#
loop_
_entity.id
_entity.type
_entity.pdbx_description
1 polymer ?
#
loop_
_entity_poly.entity_id
_entity_poly.type
_entity_poly.pdbx_seq_one_letter_code
_entity_poly.pdbx_strand_id
1 'polypeptide(L)'
;MLPDGLGILQGSFCPHWDGESKRQPIFTDAIAAGLLPAGYAADDGAALHWVDAKLSGAVAEREGARVARFSPSGEPASGGLVIEQLPVELL
;
A
#
# COMPACT_ATOMS: atom_id res chain seq x y z
N MET A 1 -10.43 3.54 -12.28
CA MET A 1 -10.63 2.93 -10.95
C MET A 1 -12.09 3.08 -10.59
N LEU A 2 -12.70 2.03 -10.04
CA LEU A 2 -13.99 2.18 -9.40
C LEU A 2 -13.71 2.81 -8.02
N PRO A 3 -14.31 3.95 -7.68
CA PRO A 3 -14.05 4.62 -6.41
C PRO A 3 -14.55 3.81 -5.21
N ASP A 4 -15.48 2.89 -5.45
CA ASP A 4 -16.19 2.19 -4.39
C ASP A 4 -15.76 0.72 -4.36
N GLY A 5 -14.81 0.42 -3.46
CA GLY A 5 -14.53 -0.96 -3.04
C GLY A 5 -15.68 -1.53 -2.20
N LEU A 6 -15.50 -2.74 -1.66
CA LEU A 6 -16.52 -3.37 -0.79
C LEU A 6 -16.74 -2.66 0.56
N GLY A 7 -15.88 -1.69 0.93
CA GLY A 7 -16.00 -0.95 2.19
C GLY A 7 -15.65 -1.74 3.46
N ILE A 8 -15.06 -2.94 3.33
CA ILE A 8 -14.66 -3.79 4.47
C ILE A 8 -13.47 -3.18 5.22
N LEU A 9 -12.48 -2.65 4.49
CA LEU A 9 -11.33 -1.92 5.01
C LEU A 9 -11.30 -0.52 4.38
N GLN A 10 -10.86 0.47 5.16
CA GLN A 10 -10.70 1.84 4.67
C GLN A 10 -9.38 2.05 3.93
N GLY A 11 -9.39 2.96 2.96
CA GLY A 11 -8.21 3.32 2.19
C GLY A 11 -8.10 2.58 0.86
N SER A 12 -6.94 2.73 0.23
CA SER A 12 -6.64 2.11 -1.07
C SER A 12 -5.75 0.87 -0.91
N PHE A 13 -5.78 -0.03 -1.89
CA PHE A 13 -4.87 -1.18 -1.92
C PHE A 13 -4.31 -1.46 -3.31
N CYS A 14 -3.00 -1.72 -3.38
CA CYS A 14 -2.29 -2.13 -4.59
C CYS A 14 -1.68 -3.54 -4.40
N PRO A 15 -2.31 -4.60 -4.93
CA PRO A 15 -1.70 -5.92 -4.97
C PRO A 15 -0.60 -6.00 -6.03
N HIS A 16 0.23 -7.03 -5.96
CA HIS A 16 1.29 -7.33 -6.92
C HIS A 16 2.21 -6.13 -7.17
N TRP A 17 2.58 -5.41 -6.10
CA TRP A 17 3.24 -4.11 -6.21
C TRP A 17 4.57 -4.15 -6.98
N ASP A 18 5.24 -5.31 -7.01
CA ASP A 18 6.43 -5.62 -7.80
C ASP A 18 6.15 -6.22 -9.19
N GLY A 19 4.90 -6.52 -9.52
CA GLY A 19 4.54 -7.30 -10.71
C GLY A 19 4.68 -6.56 -12.05
N GLU A 20 4.46 -5.25 -12.09
CA GLU A 20 4.59 -4.44 -13.32
C GLU A 20 5.29 -3.12 -13.08
N SER A 21 6.21 -2.73 -13.98
CA SER A 21 7.02 -1.51 -13.83
C SER A 21 6.22 -0.22 -13.68
N LYS A 22 5.03 -0.15 -14.29
CA LYS A 22 4.14 1.02 -14.20
C LYS A 22 3.24 1.03 -12.97
N ARG A 23 3.16 -0.07 -12.22
CA ARG A 23 2.20 -0.21 -11.12
C ARG A 23 2.52 0.70 -9.94
N GLN A 24 3.79 0.74 -9.54
CA GLN A 24 4.26 1.63 -8.48
C GLN A 24 3.99 3.11 -8.78
N PRO A 25 4.38 3.67 -9.95
CA PRO A 25 4.12 5.07 -10.24
C PRO A 25 2.62 5.35 -10.37
N ILE A 26 1.81 4.49 -11.01
CA ILE A 26 0.36 4.72 -11.15
C ILE A 26 -0.33 4.82 -9.77
N PHE A 27 0.00 3.92 -8.83
CA PHE A 27 -0.59 3.94 -7.50
C PHE A 27 -0.11 5.15 -6.68
N THR A 28 1.18 5.47 -6.76
CA THR A 28 1.78 6.63 -6.08
C THR A 28 1.16 7.93 -6.57
N ASP A 29 1.08 8.13 -7.89
CA ASP A 29 0.52 9.33 -8.52
C ASP A 29 -0.97 9.49 -8.19
N ALA A 30 -1.72 8.39 -8.15
CA ALA A 30 -3.13 8.44 -7.79
C ALA A 30 -3.37 8.93 -6.35
N ILE A 31 -2.54 8.50 -5.40
CA ILE A 31 -2.63 8.97 -4.00
C ILE A 31 -2.13 10.42 -3.90
N ALA A 32 -1.02 10.76 -4.55
CA ALA A 32 -0.46 12.11 -4.54
C ALA A 32 -1.42 13.14 -5.17
N ALA A 33 -2.15 12.75 -6.22
CA ALA A 33 -3.17 13.58 -6.88
C ALA A 33 -4.52 13.61 -6.12
N GLY A 34 -4.66 12.87 -5.01
CA GLY A 34 -5.91 12.78 -4.26
C GLY A 34 -7.03 12.02 -4.97
N LEU A 35 -6.73 11.30 -6.05
CA LEU A 35 -7.67 10.42 -6.76
C LEU A 35 -7.98 9.15 -5.95
N LEU A 36 -7.04 8.74 -5.10
CA LEU A 36 -7.17 7.66 -4.15
C LEU A 36 -6.84 8.14 -2.73
N PRO A 37 -7.54 7.65 -1.70
CA PRO A 37 -7.11 7.86 -0.33
C PRO A 37 -5.77 7.15 -0.05
N ALA A 38 -5.13 7.51 1.06
CA ALA A 38 -4.00 6.78 1.63
C ALA A 38 -4.30 5.26 1.68
N GLY A 39 -3.26 4.45 1.58
CA GLY A 39 -3.45 3.02 1.37
C GLY A 39 -2.19 2.20 1.57
N TYR A 40 -2.28 0.94 1.15
CA TYR A 40 -1.22 -0.03 1.30
C TYR A 40 -0.90 -0.71 -0.04
N ALA A 41 0.32 -1.20 -0.19
CA ALA A 41 0.71 -2.06 -1.29
C ALA A 41 1.43 -3.30 -0.75
N ALA A 42 1.27 -4.42 -1.44
CA ALA A 42 1.97 -5.67 -1.14
C ALA A 42 2.55 -6.26 -2.42
N ASP A 43 3.81 -6.69 -2.34
CA ASP A 43 4.47 -7.47 -3.38
C ASP A 43 3.87 -8.89 -3.48
N ASP A 44 4.22 -9.59 -4.55
CA ASP A 44 3.92 -11.02 -4.70
C ASP A 44 4.51 -11.83 -3.55
N GLY A 45 3.67 -12.61 -2.88
CA GLY A 45 4.04 -13.40 -1.72
C GLY A 45 4.06 -12.62 -0.40
N ALA A 46 3.54 -11.38 -0.36
CA ALA A 46 3.34 -10.62 0.87
C ALA A 46 1.86 -10.32 1.14
N ALA A 47 1.51 -10.15 2.41
CA ALA A 47 0.14 -9.87 2.84
C ALA A 47 0.09 -8.94 4.06
N LEU A 48 -1.04 -8.23 4.19
CA LEU A 48 -1.42 -7.49 5.40
C LEU A 48 -2.42 -8.33 6.19
N HIS A 49 -2.17 -8.53 7.47
CA HIS A 49 -3.08 -9.23 8.37
C HIS A 49 -3.93 -8.21 9.14
N TRP A 50 -5.24 -8.28 8.97
CA TRP A 50 -6.20 -7.42 9.65
C TRP A 50 -7.08 -8.22 10.61
N VAL A 51 -7.29 -7.71 11.81
CA VAL A 51 -8.21 -8.25 12.82
C VAL A 51 -9.14 -7.13 13.26
N ASP A 52 -10.45 -7.33 13.16
CA ASP A 52 -11.47 -6.32 13.50
C ASP A 52 -11.21 -4.95 12.86
N ALA A 53 -10.86 -4.94 11.57
CA ALA A 53 -10.50 -3.75 10.79
C ALA A 53 -9.32 -2.94 11.36
N LYS A 54 -8.46 -3.57 12.18
CA LYS A 54 -7.19 -3.02 12.64
C LYS A 54 -6.04 -3.81 12.05
N LEU A 55 -5.00 -3.10 11.60
CA LEU A 55 -3.81 -3.73 11.06
C LEU A 55 -3.06 -4.43 12.20
N SER A 56 -2.98 -5.76 12.14
CA SER A 56 -2.29 -6.59 13.12
C SER A 56 -0.82 -6.83 12.75
N GLY A 57 -0.48 -6.77 11.46
CA GLY A 57 0.89 -6.98 10.99
C GLY A 57 0.96 -7.20 9.48
N ALA A 58 2.16 -7.50 9.00
CA ALA A 58 2.43 -7.91 7.62
C ALA A 58 3.25 -9.20 7.62
N VAL A 59 2.97 -10.10 6.68
CA VAL A 59 3.63 -11.40 6.54
C VAL A 59 4.12 -11.59 5.10
N ALA A 60 5.13 -12.42 4.90
CA ALA A 60 5.57 -12.86 3.59
C ALA A 60 5.93 -14.35 3.58
N GLU A 61 5.74 -14.99 2.43
CA GLU A 61 6.15 -16.39 2.19
C GLU A 61 7.60 -16.50 1.67
N ARG A 62 8.21 -15.38 1.27
CA ARG A 62 9.57 -15.35 0.71
C ARG A 62 10.35 -14.14 1.19
N GLU A 63 11.66 -14.29 1.28
CA GLU A 63 12.56 -13.17 1.55
C GLU A 63 12.43 -12.09 0.46
N GLY A 64 12.48 -10.83 0.89
CA GLY A 64 12.47 -9.67 0.00
C GLY A 64 11.09 -9.26 -0.54
N ALA A 65 10.01 -10.00 -0.27
CA ALA A 65 8.65 -9.52 -0.55
C ALA A 65 8.27 -8.44 0.47
N ARG A 66 7.77 -7.30 -0.01
CA ARG A 66 7.54 -6.10 0.82
C ARG A 66 6.07 -5.76 0.97
N VAL A 67 5.79 -5.05 2.06
CA VAL A 67 4.55 -4.33 2.27
C VAL A 67 4.89 -2.87 2.57
N ALA A 68 4.14 -1.94 1.99
CA ALA A 68 4.34 -0.51 2.21
C ALA A 68 3.02 0.23 2.44
N ARG A 69 3.06 1.26 3.27
CA ARG A 69 1.98 2.21 3.49
C ARG A 69 2.29 3.52 2.75
N PHE A 70 1.27 4.05 2.07
CA PHE A 70 1.33 5.28 1.29
C PHE A 70 0.40 6.31 1.92
N SER A 71 0.93 7.48 2.27
CA SER A 71 0.14 8.59 2.83
C SER A 71 0.50 9.90 2.15
N PRO A 72 -0.44 10.82 1.88
CA PRO A 72 -0.11 12.16 1.41
C PRO A 72 0.88 12.84 2.35
N SER A 73 1.89 13.50 1.79
CA SER A 73 2.80 14.32 2.59
C SER A 73 2.24 15.73 2.75
N GLY A 74 2.28 16.24 3.98
CA GLY A 74 1.98 17.65 4.27
C GLY A 74 3.14 18.60 3.95
N GLU A 75 4.32 18.08 3.60
CA GLU A 75 5.50 18.90 3.37
C GLU A 75 5.69 19.30 1.89
N PRO A 76 5.77 20.61 1.57
CA PRO A 76 5.86 21.10 0.19
C PRO A 76 7.02 20.54 -0.64
N ALA A 77 8.11 20.10 0.00
CA ALA A 77 9.34 19.65 -0.68
C ALA A 77 9.41 18.13 -0.96
N SER A 78 8.43 17.35 -0.50
CA SER A 78 8.55 15.87 -0.41
C SER A 78 7.91 15.09 -1.56
N GLY A 79 7.58 15.73 -2.68
CA GLY A 79 6.90 15.06 -3.80
C GLY A 79 5.44 14.69 -3.51
N GLY A 80 4.89 15.13 -2.37
CA GLY A 80 3.47 14.98 -2.03
C GLY A 80 3.10 13.64 -1.40
N LEU A 81 4.05 12.75 -1.11
CA LEU A 81 3.75 11.43 -0.57
C LEU A 81 4.84 10.91 0.39
N VAL A 82 4.42 10.20 1.43
CA VAL A 82 5.25 9.43 2.36
C VAL A 82 5.03 7.94 2.09
N ILE A 83 6.12 7.22 1.84
CA ILE A 83 6.12 5.75 1.72
C ILE A 83 6.83 5.16 2.93
N GLU A 84 6.11 4.39 3.73
CA GLU A 84 6.63 3.66 4.89
C GLU A 84 6.66 2.17 4.55
N GLN A 85 7.84 1.55 4.48
CA GLN A 85 7.93 0.09 4.41
C GLN A 85 7.61 -0.48 5.78
N LEU A 86 6.66 -1.41 5.83
CA LEU A 86 6.27 -2.08 7.07
C LEU A 86 7.24 -3.24 7.34
N PRO A 87 7.54 -3.53 8.62
CA PRO A 87 8.22 -4.77 8.98
C PRO A 87 7.33 -5.96 8.59
N VAL A 88 7.95 -6.96 7.98
CA VAL A 88 7.27 -8.17 7.49
C VAL A 88 7.83 -9.37 8.24
N GLU A 89 6.95 -10.21 8.78
CA GLU A 89 7.30 -11.51 9.33
C GLU A 89 7.38 -12.56 8.21
N LEU A 90 8.49 -13.28 8.12
CA LEU A 90 8.65 -14.39 7.17
C LEU A 90 8.00 -15.65 7.76
N LEU A 91 7.13 -16.29 6.98
CA LEU A 91 6.40 -17.52 7.35
C LEU A 91 7.21 -18.80 7.09
#